data_AF-A0A1I2V2S9-F1
#
_entry.id   AF-A0A1I2V2S9-F1
#
_cell.length_a   1.000
_cell.length_b   1.000
_cell.length_c   1.000
_cell.angle_alpha   90.00
_cell.angle_beta   90.00
_cell.angle_gamma   90.00
#
_symmetry.space_group_name_H-M   'P 1'
#
loop_
_entity.id
_entity.type
_entity.pdbx_description
1 polymer ?
#
loop_
_entity_poly.entity_id
_entity_poly.type
_entity_poly.pdbx_seq_one_letter_code
_entity_poly.pdbx_strand_id
1 'polypeptide(L)'
;MKKQEELYRKLIKMVKDTKDNKIQWKVWCQTTEYNDDEDKPKETVDGVTWTVDECYVSYECEYEGNQFVMITYEMMHTDGIQQKTTSFICLPPLGVRYFDIVTLLPYTVENSQMLTYAAHSLWIEILEKYKENNPNIDLKVESRQLTID
;
A
#
# COMPACT_ATOMS: atom_id res chain seq x y z
N MET A 1 -14.78 -4.66 19.23
CA MET A 1 -13.33 -4.96 19.10
C MET A 1 -12.72 -3.84 18.26
N LYS A 2 -11.44 -3.49 18.44
CA LYS A 2 -10.89 -2.33 17.73
C LYS A 2 -10.76 -2.66 16.23
N LYS A 3 -11.13 -1.73 15.34
CA LYS A 3 -11.06 -1.87 13.86
C LYS A 3 -9.70 -2.40 13.37
N GLN A 4 -8.64 -1.99 14.05
CA GLN A 4 -7.26 -2.44 13.83
C GLN A 4 -7.04 -3.94 14.12
N GLU A 5 -7.53 -4.46 15.24
CA GLU A 5 -7.35 -5.87 15.61
C GLU A 5 -8.16 -6.80 14.69
N GLU A 6 -9.35 -6.36 14.31
CA GLU A 6 -10.19 -7.03 13.30
C GLU A 6 -9.46 -7.13 11.96
N LEU A 7 -8.93 -6.00 11.47
CA LEU A 7 -8.17 -5.98 10.23
C LEU A 7 -6.93 -6.85 10.31
N TYR A 8 -6.14 -6.77 11.40
CA TYR A 8 -4.95 -7.60 11.58
C TYR A 8 -5.29 -9.10 11.48
N ARG A 9 -6.30 -9.58 12.22
CA ARG A 9 -6.72 -10.98 12.17
C ARG A 9 -7.20 -11.39 10.77
N LYS A 10 -7.89 -10.50 10.07
CA LYS A 10 -8.33 -10.72 8.69
C LYS A 10 -7.14 -10.85 7.75
N LEU A 11 -6.18 -9.92 7.78
CA LEU A 11 -5.00 -9.96 6.92
C LEU A 11 -4.16 -11.22 7.15
N ILE A 12 -3.98 -11.68 8.39
CA ILE A 12 -3.25 -12.94 8.66
C ILE A 12 -3.91 -14.14 7.98
N LYS A 13 -5.25 -14.22 7.99
CA LYS A 13 -5.97 -15.27 7.25
C LYS A 13 -5.84 -15.09 5.74
N MET A 14 -5.98 -13.86 5.25
CA MET A 14 -5.86 -13.56 3.83
C MET A 14 -4.48 -13.86 3.27
N VAL A 15 -3.39 -13.66 4.04
CA VAL A 15 -2.04 -14.11 3.66
C VAL A 15 -2.03 -15.62 3.44
N LYS A 16 -2.53 -16.40 4.41
CA LYS A 16 -2.60 -17.86 4.29
C LYS A 16 -3.46 -18.30 3.10
N ASP A 17 -4.62 -17.68 2.91
CA ASP A 17 -5.52 -18.04 1.82
C ASP A 17 -4.99 -17.60 0.45
N THR A 18 -4.18 -16.53 0.39
CA THR A 18 -3.44 -16.13 -0.82
C THR A 18 -2.38 -17.18 -1.15
N LYS A 19 -1.63 -17.64 -0.15
CA LYS A 19 -0.65 -18.72 -0.29
C LYS A 19 -1.25 -20.02 -0.82
N ASP A 20 -2.46 -20.34 -0.36
CA ASP A 20 -3.24 -21.50 -0.79
C ASP A 20 -4.00 -21.28 -2.11
N ASN A 21 -3.79 -20.16 -2.80
CA ASN A 21 -4.46 -19.78 -4.06
C ASN A 21 -6.00 -19.73 -3.97
N LYS A 22 -6.55 -19.31 -2.82
CA LYS A 22 -8.00 -19.23 -2.58
C LYS A 22 -8.61 -17.87 -2.84
N ILE A 23 -7.80 -16.82 -2.97
CA ILE A 23 -8.26 -15.44 -3.18
C ILE A 23 -7.90 -15.00 -4.59
N GLN A 24 -8.89 -14.42 -5.28
CA GLN A 24 -8.71 -13.70 -6.53
C GLN A 24 -8.42 -12.23 -6.20
N TRP A 25 -7.23 -11.77 -6.51
CA TRP A 25 -6.78 -10.41 -6.21
C TRP A 25 -6.80 -9.54 -7.46
N LYS A 26 -7.35 -8.33 -7.31
CA LYS A 26 -7.09 -7.20 -8.19
C LYS A 26 -6.27 -6.20 -7.42
N VAL A 27 -5.07 -5.90 -7.91
CA VAL A 27 -4.11 -5.06 -7.23
C VAL A 27 -3.67 -3.96 -8.17
N TRP A 28 -3.71 -2.74 -7.68
CA TRP A 28 -3.25 -1.58 -8.43
C TRP A 28 -2.23 -0.83 -7.61
N CYS A 29 -1.03 -0.69 -8.15
CA CYS A 29 0.07 0.07 -7.58
C CYS A 29 0.29 1.34 -8.41
N GLN A 30 0.39 2.48 -7.72
CA GLN A 30 0.93 3.72 -8.29
C GLN A 30 2.11 4.18 -7.46
N THR A 31 3.26 4.36 -8.09
CA THR A 31 4.50 4.70 -7.41
C THR A 31 5.31 5.73 -8.19
N THR A 32 6.06 6.56 -7.47
CA THR A 32 7.07 7.46 -8.05
C THR A 32 8.46 6.82 -8.11
N GLU A 33 8.63 5.62 -7.54
CA GLU A 33 9.95 4.97 -7.38
C GLU A 33 10.75 4.92 -8.69
N TYR A 34 10.06 4.69 -9.81
CA TYR A 34 10.64 4.54 -11.15
C TYR A 34 10.78 5.85 -11.94
N ASN A 35 10.42 6.99 -11.34
CA ASN A 35 10.66 8.30 -11.97
C ASN A 35 12.15 8.64 -11.91
N ASP A 36 12.60 9.47 -12.84
CA ASP A 36 13.95 10.02 -12.81
C ASP A 36 14.13 10.90 -11.56
N ASP A 37 15.30 10.83 -10.92
CA ASP A 37 15.59 11.57 -9.68
C ASP A 37 15.50 13.10 -9.84
N GLU A 38 15.59 13.60 -11.08
CA GLU A 38 15.41 15.02 -11.42
C GLU A 38 13.95 15.45 -11.37
N ASP A 39 13.02 14.52 -11.62
CA ASP A 39 11.57 14.75 -11.62
C ASP A 39 10.96 14.55 -10.23
N LYS A 40 11.68 13.90 -9.32
CA LYS A 40 11.22 13.67 -7.94
C LYS A 40 11.28 14.97 -7.12
N PRO A 41 10.22 15.26 -6.34
CA PRO A 41 10.21 16.44 -5.50
C PRO A 41 11.26 16.34 -4.39
N LYS A 42 11.74 17.50 -3.96
CA LYS A 42 12.77 17.64 -2.95
C LYS A 42 12.29 18.56 -1.84
N GLU A 43 12.45 18.14 -0.60
CA GLU A 43 12.15 18.93 0.58
C GLU A 43 13.43 19.22 1.36
N THR A 44 13.63 20.47 1.78
CA THR A 44 14.74 20.83 2.68
C THR A 44 14.19 21.05 4.08
N VAL A 45 14.58 20.18 5.01
CA VAL A 45 14.19 20.24 6.43
C VAL A 45 15.45 20.26 7.28
N ASP A 46 15.58 21.26 8.15
CA ASP A 46 16.75 21.44 9.03
C ASP A 46 18.11 21.42 8.29
N GLY A 47 18.13 21.93 7.06
CA GLY A 47 19.34 22.00 6.22
C GLY A 47 19.71 20.69 5.51
N VAL A 48 18.89 19.65 5.63
CA VAL A 48 19.04 18.39 4.88
C VAL A 48 18.02 18.36 3.76
N THR A 49 18.47 18.05 2.54
CA THR A 49 17.60 17.87 1.37
C THR A 49 17.24 16.41 1.22
N TRP A 50 15.94 16.14 1.21
CA TRP A 50 15.35 14.82 1.06
C TRP A 50 14.71 14.71 -0.32
N THR A 51 15.03 13.67 -1.07
CA THR A 51 14.22 13.23 -2.21
C THR A 51 12.99 12.53 -1.65
N VAL A 52 11.81 12.87 -2.17
CA VAL A 52 10.54 12.33 -1.70
C VAL A 52 9.94 11.41 -2.75
N ASP A 53 9.59 10.21 -2.32
CA ASP A 53 8.87 9.21 -3.08
C ASP A 53 7.54 8.87 -2.42
N GLU A 54 6.55 8.45 -3.21
CA GLU A 54 5.31 7.89 -2.69
C GLU A 54 4.89 6.62 -3.43
N CYS A 55 4.17 5.76 -2.70
CA CYS A 55 3.59 4.53 -3.23
C CYS A 55 2.19 4.32 -2.66
N TYR A 56 1.22 4.12 -3.55
CA TYR A 56 -0.11 3.64 -3.23
C TYR A 56 -0.27 2.21 -3.73
N VAL A 57 -0.88 1.35 -2.92
CA VAL A 57 -1.32 0.02 -3.36
C VAL A 57 -2.75 -0.22 -2.94
N SER A 58 -3.65 -0.45 -3.90
CA SER A 58 -5.01 -0.93 -3.67
C SER A 58 -5.05 -2.45 -3.74
N TYR A 59 -5.63 -3.09 -2.73
CA TYR A 59 -5.85 -4.52 -2.63
C TYR A 59 -7.36 -4.77 -2.66
N GLU A 60 -7.85 -5.38 -3.74
CA GLU A 60 -9.26 -5.68 -3.91
C GLU A 60 -9.51 -7.17 -4.11
N CYS A 61 -10.51 -7.69 -3.42
CA CYS A 61 -10.99 -9.04 -3.65
C CYS A 61 -12.41 -9.22 -3.11
N GLU A 62 -13.04 -10.35 -3.46
CA GLU A 62 -14.12 -10.89 -2.64
C GLU A 62 -13.52 -11.82 -1.59
N TYR A 63 -13.91 -11.65 -0.33
CA TYR A 63 -13.45 -12.50 0.77
C TYR A 63 -14.58 -12.76 1.75
N GLU A 64 -14.83 -14.04 2.05
CA GLU A 64 -15.95 -14.49 2.91
C GLU A 64 -17.30 -13.90 2.46
N GLY A 65 -17.55 -13.86 1.13
CA GLY A 65 -18.79 -13.36 0.53
C GLY A 65 -18.97 -11.84 0.55
N ASN A 66 -17.94 -11.09 0.92
CA ASN A 66 -17.97 -9.62 0.98
C ASN A 66 -16.87 -9.01 0.12
N GLN A 67 -17.17 -7.89 -0.52
CA GLN A 67 -16.16 -7.09 -1.21
C GLN A 67 -15.21 -6.47 -0.17
N PHE A 68 -13.91 -6.64 -0.38
CA PHE A 68 -12.85 -6.11 0.44
C PHE A 68 -12.00 -5.15 -0.38
N VAL A 69 -11.76 -3.97 0.17
CA VAL A 69 -10.82 -2.99 -0.38
C VAL A 69 -9.96 -2.47 0.77
N MET A 70 -8.65 -2.52 0.57
CA MET A 70 -7.67 -1.88 1.43
C MET A 70 -6.73 -1.08 0.55
N ILE A 71 -6.38 0.13 0.96
CA ILE A 71 -5.35 0.92 0.31
C ILE A 71 -4.23 1.18 1.31
N THR A 72 -3.00 0.84 0.94
CA THR A 72 -1.82 1.27 1.68
C THR A 72 -1.20 2.47 0.99
N TYR A 73 -0.71 3.40 1.79
CA TYR A 73 0.09 4.52 1.34
C TYR A 73 1.43 4.50 2.06
N GLU A 74 2.48 4.82 1.34
CA GLU A 74 3.81 5.02 1.88
C GLU A 74 4.44 6.26 1.25
N MET A 75 4.93 7.17 2.09
CA MET A 75 5.77 8.29 1.70
C MET A 75 7.17 8.04 2.24
N MET A 76 8.17 8.18 1.39
CA MET A 76 9.58 7.92 1.71
C MET A 76 10.40 9.17 1.46
N HIS A 77 11.17 9.58 2.46
CA HIS A 77 12.14 10.65 2.38
C HIS A 77 13.54 10.06 2.48
N THR A 78 14.38 10.30 1.47
CA THR A 78 15.75 9.78 1.40
C THR A 78 16.74 10.90 1.12
N ASP A 79 17.80 11.02 1.93
CA ASP A 79 18.90 11.99 1.71
C ASP A 79 20.15 11.33 1.06
N GLY A 80 20.01 10.07 0.63
CA GLY A 80 21.09 9.21 0.12
C GLY A 80 21.81 8.39 1.21
N ILE A 81 21.56 8.67 2.48
CA ILE A 81 22.17 7.98 3.63
C ILE A 81 21.08 7.44 4.57
N GLN A 82 20.14 8.28 4.94
CA GLN A 82 19.01 8.00 5.83
C GLN A 82 17.72 7.90 5.02
N GLN A 83 16.81 7.08 5.53
CA GLN A 83 15.45 6.96 5.02
C GLN A 83 14.47 7.18 6.17
N LYS A 84 13.47 8.03 5.94
CA LYS A 84 12.31 8.20 6.82
C LYS A 84 11.07 7.81 6.04
N THR A 85 10.15 7.13 6.70
CA THR A 85 8.96 6.61 6.05
C THR A 85 7.73 6.90 6.89
N THR A 86 6.69 7.42 6.23
CA THR A 86 5.35 7.54 6.79
C THR A 86 4.43 6.59 6.04
N SER A 87 3.71 5.73 6.75
CA SER A 87 2.78 4.79 6.12
C SER A 87 1.38 4.86 6.73
N PHE A 88 0.38 4.66 5.89
CA PHE A 88 -1.03 4.59 6.26
C PHE A 88 -1.68 3.34 5.69
N ILE A 89 -2.58 2.74 6.46
CA ILE A 89 -3.46 1.65 6.02
C ILE A 89 -4.89 2.17 6.08
N CYS A 90 -5.57 2.14 4.95
CA CYS A 90 -6.90 2.74 4.77
C CYS A 90 -7.91 1.66 4.39
N LEU A 91 -9.10 1.74 4.98
CA LEU A 91 -10.26 0.90 4.61
C LEU A 91 -11.38 1.80 4.05
N PRO A 92 -11.25 2.28 2.80
CA PRO A 92 -12.25 3.15 2.20
C PRO A 92 -13.50 2.38 1.77
N PRO A 93 -14.66 3.07 1.61
CA PRO A 93 -15.82 2.51 0.93
C PRO A 93 -15.51 2.11 -0.52
N LEU A 94 -16.28 1.18 -1.08
CA LEU A 94 -16.06 0.67 -2.45
C LEU A 94 -16.07 1.77 -3.53
N GLY A 95 -16.76 2.89 -3.30
CA GLY A 95 -16.81 4.03 -4.24
C GLY A 95 -15.64 5.01 -4.12
N VAL A 96 -14.77 4.85 -3.11
CA VAL A 96 -13.63 5.74 -2.87
C VAL A 96 -12.35 4.94 -3.11
N ARG A 97 -11.84 5.03 -4.34
CA ARG A 97 -10.64 4.30 -4.79
C ARG A 97 -9.58 5.24 -5.38
N TYR A 98 -9.56 6.48 -4.90
CA TYR A 98 -8.65 7.50 -5.38
C TYR A 98 -7.32 7.37 -4.65
N PHE A 99 -6.22 7.36 -5.42
CA PHE A 99 -4.88 7.53 -4.87
C PHE A 99 -4.63 9.01 -4.59
N ASP A 100 -5.20 9.45 -3.48
CA ASP A 100 -5.09 10.79 -2.93
C ASP A 100 -5.13 10.68 -1.40
N ILE A 101 -4.02 11.01 -0.74
CA ILE A 101 -3.89 10.83 0.70
C ILE A 101 -4.92 11.65 1.47
N VAL A 102 -5.21 12.88 1.05
CA VAL A 102 -6.19 13.77 1.72
C VAL A 102 -7.58 13.13 1.77
N THR A 103 -8.00 12.50 0.66
CA THR A 103 -9.27 11.75 0.58
C THR A 103 -9.24 10.47 1.42
N LEU A 104 -8.07 9.85 1.60
CA LEU A 104 -7.92 8.58 2.32
C LEU A 104 -7.77 8.74 3.83
N LEU A 105 -7.27 9.89 4.32
CA LEU A 105 -7.02 10.15 5.74
C LEU A 105 -8.21 9.80 6.67
N PRO A 106 -9.48 10.13 6.35
CA PRO A 106 -10.63 9.77 7.18
C PRO A 106 -10.88 8.26 7.32
N TYR A 107 -10.32 7.44 6.42
CA TYR A 107 -10.49 5.99 6.37
C TYR A 107 -9.31 5.22 6.97
N THR A 108 -8.31 5.95 7.48
CA THR A 108 -7.13 5.36 8.12
C THR A 108 -7.52 4.46 9.29
N VAL A 109 -6.77 3.40 9.44
CA VAL A 109 -6.79 2.52 10.59
C VAL A 109 -5.55 2.82 11.41
N GLU A 110 -5.67 2.82 12.74
CA GLU A 110 -4.53 3.00 13.62
C GLU A 110 -3.46 1.94 13.30
N ASN A 111 -2.29 2.41 12.84
CA ASN A 111 -1.19 1.54 12.43
C ASN A 111 -0.44 1.03 13.67
N SER A 112 -0.51 -0.27 13.95
CA SER A 112 0.49 -0.95 14.78
C SER A 112 1.52 -1.67 13.93
N GLN A 113 2.69 -1.88 14.53
CA GLN A 113 3.75 -2.72 13.94
C GLN A 113 3.23 -4.07 13.45
N MET A 114 2.33 -4.72 14.20
CA MET A 114 1.73 -6.00 13.79
C MET A 114 0.83 -5.87 12.56
N LEU A 115 0.03 -4.81 12.48
CA LEU A 115 -0.85 -4.58 11.33
C LEU A 115 -0.03 -4.23 10.09
N THR A 116 0.97 -3.37 10.23
CA THR A 116 1.93 -3.03 9.17
C THR A 116 2.65 -4.28 8.66
N TYR A 117 3.13 -5.14 9.56
CA TYR A 117 3.76 -6.40 9.19
C TYR A 117 2.80 -7.34 8.43
N ALA A 118 1.54 -7.43 8.84
CA ALA A 118 0.55 -8.25 8.15
C ALA A 118 0.21 -7.72 6.74
N ALA A 119 0.08 -6.41 6.58
CA ALA A 119 -0.11 -5.79 5.27
C ALA A 119 1.10 -5.99 4.34
N HIS A 120 2.32 -5.81 4.88
CA HIS A 120 3.55 -6.09 4.15
C HIS A 120 3.65 -7.58 3.74
N SER A 121 3.35 -8.49 4.66
CA SER A 121 3.36 -9.93 4.38
C SER A 121 2.36 -10.31 3.28
N LEU A 122 1.18 -9.67 3.27
CA LEU A 122 0.21 -9.86 2.18
C LEU A 122 0.75 -9.36 0.85
N TRP A 123 1.38 -8.18 0.83
CA TRP A 123 2.02 -7.66 -0.38
C TRP A 123 3.09 -8.61 -0.94
N ILE A 124 3.99 -9.10 -0.09
CA ILE A 124 5.04 -10.05 -0.50
C ILE A 124 4.44 -11.33 -1.06
N GLU A 125 3.46 -11.93 -0.38
CA GLU A 125 2.82 -13.16 -0.87
C GLU A 125 2.13 -12.94 -2.22
N ILE A 126 1.42 -11.81 -2.41
CA ILE A 126 0.82 -11.46 -3.71
C ILE A 126 1.90 -11.33 -4.79
N LEU A 127 3.01 -10.66 -4.51
CA LEU A 127 4.11 -10.49 -5.46
C LEU A 127 4.78 -11.83 -5.81
N GLU A 128 4.95 -12.71 -4.83
CA GLU A 128 5.48 -14.06 -5.05
C GLU A 128 4.55 -14.84 -6.00
N LYS A 129 3.24 -14.84 -5.73
CA LYS A 129 2.25 -15.48 -6.62
C LYS A 129 2.21 -14.86 -8.02
N TYR A 130 2.34 -13.54 -8.12
CA TYR A 130 2.41 -12.86 -9.41
C TYR A 130 3.65 -13.30 -10.21
N LYS A 131 4.82 -13.39 -9.57
CA LYS A 131 6.06 -13.89 -10.21
C LYS A 131 5.94 -15.34 -10.69
N GLU A 132 5.13 -16.14 -10.01
CA GLU A 132 4.79 -17.51 -10.42
C GLU A 132 3.78 -17.58 -11.58
N ASN A 133 3.35 -16.43 -12.13
CA ASN A 133 2.27 -16.32 -13.14
C ASN A 133 0.94 -16.93 -12.67
N ASN A 134 0.64 -16.80 -11.38
CA ASN A 134 -0.61 -17.31 -10.82
C ASN A 134 -1.81 -16.55 -11.42
N PRO A 135 -2.80 -17.25 -12.04
CA PRO A 135 -3.94 -16.60 -12.67
C PRO A 135 -4.86 -15.88 -11.69
N ASN A 136 -4.68 -16.09 -10.39
CA ASN A 136 -5.48 -15.44 -9.36
C ASN A 136 -5.02 -14.01 -9.03
N ILE A 137 -3.90 -13.55 -9.60
CA ILE A 137 -3.35 -12.23 -9.32
C ILE A 137 -3.42 -11.38 -10.59
N ASP A 138 -4.29 -10.38 -10.57
CA ASP A 138 -4.31 -9.29 -11.55
C ASP A 138 -3.61 -8.07 -10.94
N LEU A 139 -2.34 -7.86 -11.30
CA LEU A 139 -1.52 -6.76 -10.80
C LEU A 139 -1.26 -5.74 -11.90
N LYS A 140 -1.70 -4.51 -11.66
CA LYS A 140 -1.42 -3.33 -12.48
C LYS A 140 -0.45 -2.41 -11.76
N VAL A 141 0.62 -1.99 -12.42
CA VAL A 141 1.60 -1.02 -11.89
C VAL A 141 1.67 0.16 -12.84
N GLU A 142 1.57 1.38 -12.31
CA GLU A 142 1.68 2.61 -13.07
C GLU A 142 2.64 3.59 -12.38
N SER A 143 3.37 4.36 -13.18
CA SER A 143 4.11 5.50 -12.67
C SER A 143 3.14 6.61 -12.27
N ARG A 144 3.58 7.45 -11.33
CA ARG A 144 2.83 8.60 -10.82
C ARG A 144 3.73 9.81 -10.73
N GLN A 145 3.17 11.01 -10.88
CA GLN A 145 3.86 12.26 -10.58
C GLN A 145 3.44 12.72 -9.19
N LEU A 146 4.42 13.04 -8.34
CA LEU A 146 4.19 13.60 -7.01
C LEU A 146 4.48 15.10 -7.04
N THR A 147 3.58 15.87 -6.45
CA THR A 147 3.78 17.30 -6.22
C THR A 147 3.58 17.54 -4.73
N ILE A 148 4.49 18.31 -4.15
CA ILE A 148 4.47 18.70 -2.74
C ILE A 148 4.25 20.21 -2.73
N ASP A 149 3.17 20.64 -2.06
CA ASP A 149 2.78 22.06 -1.93
C ASP A 149 3.59 22.81 -0.86
#